data_AF-A0A2E0RRU5-F1
#
_entry.id   AF-A0A2E0RRU5-F1
#
_cell.length_a   1.000
_cell.length_b   1.000
_cell.length_c   1.000
_cell.angle_alpha   90.00
_cell.angle_beta   90.00
_cell.angle_gamma   90.00
#
_symmetry.space_group_name_H-M   'P 1'
#
loop_
_entity.id
_entity.type
_entity.pdbx_description
1 polymer ?
#
loop_
_entity_poly.entity_id
_entity_poly.type
_entity_poly.pdbx_seq_one_letter_code
_entity_poly.pdbx_strand_id
1 'polypeptide(L)'
;MELIVARDGAECVWCRRPLDDDGLVPATTEHLVPRIKGGPSWIENELAACRRCNGERGHRTPGDWLDECERRGWDPNRDVIVRALRSLQDAIAERGGQRRARPYIASQLRRLAAG
;
A
#
# COMPACT_ATOMS: atom_id res chain seq x y z
N MET A 1 0.28 12.51 5.88
CA MET A 1 -1.05 11.88 5.76
C MET A 1 -1.91 12.65 4.78
N GLU A 2 -2.11 13.95 4.97
CA GLU A 2 -2.90 14.82 4.08
C GLU A 2 -2.65 14.61 2.58
N LEU A 3 -1.38 14.65 2.12
CA LEU A 3 -1.05 14.41 0.70
C LEU A 3 -1.42 13.01 0.21
N ILE A 4 -1.33 11.99 1.07
CA ILE A 4 -1.69 10.61 0.73
C ILE A 4 -3.21 10.51 0.58
N VAL A 5 -3.97 11.08 1.52
CA VAL A 5 -5.44 11.11 1.48
C VAL A 5 -5.93 11.91 0.27
N ALA A 6 -5.32 13.05 -0.03
CA ALA A 6 -5.66 13.83 -1.22
C ALA A 6 -5.39 13.07 -2.53
N ARG A 7 -4.32 12.26 -2.57
CA ARG A 7 -3.94 11.46 -3.75
C ARG A 7 -4.81 10.22 -3.93
N ASP A 8 -5.13 9.51 -2.84
CA ASP A 8 -5.67 8.15 -2.90
C ASP A 8 -7.09 8.01 -2.33
N GLY A 9 -7.61 9.05 -1.68
CA GLY A 9 -8.90 9.06 -1.01
C GLY A 9 -8.81 8.90 0.52
N ALA A 10 -9.88 9.28 1.21
CA ALA A 10 -10.01 9.24 2.67
C ALA A 10 -10.59 7.91 3.19
N GLU A 11 -10.10 6.79 2.66
CA GLU A 11 -10.56 5.46 3.04
C GLU A 11 -9.37 4.52 3.23
N CYS A 12 -9.49 3.55 4.14
CA CYS A 12 -8.49 2.52 4.32
C CYS A 12 -8.30 1.77 3.00
N VAL A 13 -7.06 1.73 2.50
CA VAL A 13 -6.74 1.03 1.24
C VAL A 13 -7.14 -0.45 1.27
N TRP A 14 -7.18 -1.08 2.46
CA TRP A 14 -7.44 -2.51 2.61
C TRP A 14 -8.90 -2.88 2.86
N CYS A 15 -9.58 -2.18 3.78
CA CYS A 15 -10.97 -2.52 4.15
C CYS A 15 -12.01 -1.47 3.76
N ARG A 16 -11.59 -0.41 3.05
CA ARG A 16 -12.45 0.68 2.54
C ARG A 16 -13.24 1.47 3.57
N ARG A 17 -13.06 1.20 4.87
CA ARG A 17 -13.65 2.05 5.91
C ARG A 17 -13.16 3.50 5.74
N PRO A 18 -14.06 4.49 5.78
CA PRO A 18 -13.68 5.88 5.83
C PRO A 18 -12.68 6.13 6.96
N LEU A 19 -11.68 6.94 6.67
CA LEU A 19 -10.67 7.38 7.62
C LEU A 19 -11.02 8.79 8.08
N ASP A 20 -10.97 8.99 9.38
CA ASP A 20 -11.26 10.25 10.04
C ASP A 20 -10.11 10.60 10.98
N ASP A 21 -9.44 11.73 10.74
CA ASP A 21 -8.30 12.14 11.56
C ASP A 21 -8.73 12.40 13.02
N ASP A 22 -9.98 12.82 13.23
CA ASP A 22 -10.57 13.13 14.54
C ASP A 22 -11.59 12.10 15.05
N GLY A 23 -11.72 10.94 14.40
CA GLY A 23 -12.80 10.00 14.71
C GLY A 23 -12.38 8.57 15.05
N LEU A 24 -13.27 7.61 14.79
CA LEU A 24 -13.17 6.25 15.33
C LEU A 24 -12.17 5.36 14.56
N VAL A 25 -11.81 5.74 13.33
CA VAL A 25 -10.95 4.98 12.43
C VAL A 25 -9.79 5.88 11.96
N PRO A 26 -8.84 6.19 12.87
CA PRO A 26 -7.74 7.09 12.55
C PRO A 26 -6.86 6.52 11.44
N ALA A 27 -6.47 7.41 10.53
CA ALA A 27 -5.54 7.09 9.45
C ALA A 27 -4.14 6.79 9.99
N THR A 28 -3.48 5.80 9.40
CA THR A 28 -2.07 5.48 9.63
C THR A 28 -1.35 5.33 8.31
N THR A 29 -0.05 5.64 8.30
CA THR A 29 0.79 5.46 7.11
C THR A 29 1.13 3.99 6.93
N GLU A 30 0.75 3.44 5.78
CA GLU A 30 1.03 2.08 5.35
C GLU A 30 2.20 2.07 4.36
N HIS A 31 3.24 1.27 4.61
CA HIS A 31 4.34 1.08 3.66
C HIS A 31 4.07 -0.12 2.76
N LEU A 32 3.63 0.12 1.52
CA LEU A 32 3.18 -0.93 0.61
C LEU A 32 4.24 -2.03 0.43
N VAL A 33 5.48 -1.63 0.15
CA VAL A 33 6.67 -2.46 0.33
C VAL A 33 7.18 -2.26 1.77
N PRO A 34 7.18 -3.30 2.63
CA PRO A 34 7.66 -3.16 4.00
C PRO A 34 9.13 -2.71 4.05
N ARG A 35 9.48 -1.84 5.00
CA ARG A 35 10.86 -1.35 5.18
C ARG A 35 11.87 -2.48 5.37
N ILE A 36 11.50 -3.55 6.08
CA ILE A 36 12.33 -4.75 6.27
C ILE A 36 12.61 -5.51 4.96
N LYS A 37 11.78 -5.30 3.92
CA LYS A 37 11.97 -5.83 2.56
C LYS A 37 12.68 -4.83 1.63
N GLY A 38 13.18 -3.72 2.18
CA GLY A 38 13.88 -2.67 1.43
C GLY A 38 12.98 -1.58 0.85
N GLY A 39 11.71 -1.51 1.25
CA GLY A 39 10.81 -0.43 0.83
C GLY A 39 11.24 0.93 1.42
N PRO A 40 11.34 2.00 0.62
CA PRO A 40 11.69 3.32 1.11
C PRO A 40 10.51 4.01 1.81
N SER A 41 10.79 4.95 2.70
CA SER A 41 9.79 5.91 3.22
C SER A 41 9.65 7.08 2.24
N TRP A 42 9.13 6.76 1.06
CA TRP A 42 8.79 7.74 0.01
C TRP A 42 7.29 7.74 -0.17
N ILE A 43 6.74 8.88 -0.60
CA ILE A 43 5.29 9.03 -0.78
C ILE A 43 4.72 7.99 -1.76
N GLU A 44 5.49 7.55 -2.76
CA GLU A 44 5.09 6.51 -3.72
C GLU A 44 4.92 5.12 -3.08
N ASN A 45 5.57 4.89 -1.93
CA ASN A 45 5.46 3.65 -1.16
C ASN A 45 4.50 3.78 0.04
N GLU A 46 3.87 4.93 0.23
CA GLU A 46 3.05 5.23 1.41
C GLU A 46 1.58 5.40 1.04
N LEU A 47 0.69 4.69 1.74
CA LEU A 47 -0.76 4.70 1.56
C LEU A 47 -1.49 4.98 2.88
N ALA A 48 -2.78 5.29 2.81
CA ALA A 48 -3.62 5.47 3.98
C ALA A 48 -4.27 4.12 4.37
N ALA A 49 -4.06 3.69 5.61
CA ALA A 49 -4.71 2.49 6.15
C ALA A 49 -5.19 2.74 7.59
N CYS A 50 -6.27 2.08 8.00
CA CYS A 50 -6.66 2.09 9.40
C CYS A 50 -5.66 1.30 10.25
N ARG A 51 -5.54 1.65 11.54
CA ARG A 51 -4.62 0.99 12.49
C ARG A 51 -4.73 -0.53 12.50
N ARG A 52 -5.97 -1.06 12.41
CA ARG A 52 -6.23 -2.50 12.42
C ARG A 52 -5.62 -3.20 11.20
N CYS A 53 -5.92 -2.72 10.00
CA CYS A 53 -5.40 -3.34 8.77
C CYS A 53 -3.88 -3.22 8.68
N ASN A 54 -3.33 -2.04 8.99
CA ASN A 54 -1.88 -1.80 8.99
C ASN A 54 -1.15 -2.72 9.98
N GLY A 55 -1.66 -2.83 11.21
CA GLY A 55 -1.09 -3.70 12.24
C GLY A 55 -1.20 -5.19 11.91
N GLU A 56 -2.37 -5.64 11.44
CA GLU A 56 -2.57 -7.04 11.09
C GLU A 56 -1.73 -7.47 9.88
N ARG A 57 -1.59 -6.61 8.85
CA ARG A 57 -0.79 -6.93 7.66
C ARG A 57 0.64 -7.30 8.02
N GLY A 58 1.27 -6.52 8.91
CA GLY A 58 2.65 -6.72 9.35
C GLY A 58 3.64 -6.63 8.19
N HIS A 59 4.33 -7.73 7.90
CA HIS A 59 5.34 -7.81 6.83
C HIS A 59 4.88 -8.63 5.62
N ARG A 60 3.60 -8.99 5.55
CA ARG A 60 3.01 -9.71 4.42
C ARG A 60 3.10 -8.90 3.14
N THR A 61 3.13 -9.58 2.00
CA THR A 61 3.13 -8.87 0.72
C THR A 61 1.78 -8.21 0.45
N PRO A 62 1.75 -7.12 -0.35
CA PRO A 62 0.50 -6.55 -0.82
C PRO A 62 -0.45 -7.60 -1.40
N GLY A 63 0.05 -8.52 -2.24
CA GLY A 63 -0.75 -9.61 -2.80
C GLY A 63 -1.32 -10.54 -1.74
N ASP A 64 -0.51 -11.02 -0.79
CA ASP A 64 -1.01 -11.96 0.23
C ASP A 64 -2.05 -11.32 1.15
N TRP A 65 -1.90 -10.03 1.43
CA TRP A 65 -2.85 -9.32 2.26
C TRP A 65 -4.11 -8.91 1.51
N LEU A 66 -3.99 -8.59 0.23
CA LEU A 66 -5.13 -8.37 -0.65
C LEU A 66 -6.01 -9.63 -0.69
N ASP A 67 -5.43 -10.81 -0.95
CA ASP A 67 -6.16 -12.09 -0.94
C ASP A 67 -6.83 -12.37 0.43
N GLU A 68 -6.17 -12.02 1.54
CA GLU A 68 -6.77 -12.13 2.88
C GLU A 68 -7.93 -11.15 3.07
N CYS A 69 -7.83 -9.92 2.56
CA CYS A 69 -8.94 -8.96 2.60
C CYS A 69 -10.14 -9.48 1.80
N GLU A 70 -9.92 -9.99 0.59
CA GLU A 70 -10.95 -10.59 -0.25
C GLU A 70 -11.58 -11.82 0.44
N ARG A 71 -10.78 -12.71 1.05
CA ARG A 71 -11.29 -13.84 1.84
C ARG A 71 -12.15 -13.42 3.04
N ARG A 72 -11.93 -12.22 3.59
CA ARG A 72 -12.75 -11.64 4.67
C ARG A 72 -14.00 -10.93 4.16
N GLY A 73 -14.24 -10.93 2.84
CA GLY A 73 -15.34 -10.21 2.21
C GLY A 73 -15.12 -8.70 2.15
N TRP A 74 -13.88 -8.23 2.23
CA TRP A 74 -13.56 -6.82 2.00
C TRP A 74 -13.19 -6.60 0.54
N ASP A 75 -13.33 -5.36 0.10
CA ASP A 75 -13.01 -4.91 -1.26
C ASP A 75 -11.77 -3.99 -1.24
N PRO A 76 -10.54 -4.53 -1.07
CA PRO A 76 -9.34 -3.69 -1.03
C PRO A 76 -9.20 -2.86 -2.30
N ASN A 77 -8.74 -1.61 -2.17
CA ASN A 77 -8.59 -0.68 -3.29
C ASN A 77 -7.38 -1.06 -4.16
N ARG A 78 -7.58 -2.08 -5.00
CA ARG A 78 -6.60 -2.67 -5.91
C ARG A 78 -5.99 -1.63 -6.84
N ASP A 79 -6.81 -0.72 -7.37
CA ASP A 79 -6.36 0.31 -8.31
C ASP A 79 -5.32 1.25 -7.67
N VAL A 80 -5.58 1.71 -6.45
CA VAL A 80 -4.62 2.52 -5.67
C VAL A 80 -3.33 1.74 -5.43
N ILE A 81 -3.43 0.46 -5.04
CA ILE A 81 -2.28 -0.40 -4.77
C ILE A 81 -1.41 -0.58 -6.02
N VAL A 82 -2.02 -0.91 -7.17
CA VAL A 82 -1.30 -1.11 -8.43
C VAL A 82 -0.69 0.20 -8.91
N ARG A 83 -1.42 1.32 -8.82
CA ARG A 83 -0.90 2.66 -9.16
C ARG A 83 0.32 3.03 -8.31
N ALA A 84 0.26 2.81 -7.01
CA ALA A 84 1.37 3.09 -6.10
C ALA A 84 2.59 2.22 -6.41
N LEU A 85 2.41 0.93 -6.69
CA LEU A 85 3.53 0.06 -7.11
C LEU A 85 4.18 0.53 -8.42
N ARG A 86 3.40 0.97 -9.41
CA ARG A 86 3.92 1.55 -10.66
C ARG A 86 4.69 2.84 -10.39
N SER A 87 4.10 3.76 -9.65
CA SER A 87 4.74 5.03 -9.27
C SER A 87 6.05 4.81 -8.49
N LEU A 88 6.08 3.83 -7.59
CA LEU A 88 7.30 3.47 -6.86
C LEU A 88 8.36 2.85 -7.77
N GLN A 89 7.96 2.01 -8.73
CA GLN A 89 8.86 1.45 -9.73
C GLN A 89 9.53 2.56 -10.56
N ASP A 90 8.74 3.53 -11.03
CA ASP A 90 9.22 4.66 -11.83
C ASP A 90 10.15 5.56 -11.00
N ALA A 91 9.76 5.89 -9.76
CA ALA A 91 10.59 6.69 -8.86
C ALA A 91 11.94 6.02 -8.56
N ILE A 92 11.98 4.68 -8.43
CA ILE A 92 13.23 3.93 -8.23
C ILE A 92 14.08 3.88 -9.52
N ALA A 93 13.45 3.91 -10.69
CA ALA A 93 14.15 3.98 -11.97
C ALA A 93 14.82 5.35 -12.15
N GLU A 94 14.10 6.43 -11.83
CA GLU A 94 14.57 7.81 -11.95
C GLU A 94 15.61 8.18 -10.87
N ARG A 95 15.28 8.00 -9.59
CA ARG A 95 16.13 8.43 -8.47
C ARG A 95 17.31 7.47 -8.23
N GLY A 96 17.23 6.25 -8.76
CA GLY A 96 18.19 5.20 -8.46
C GLY A 96 18.10 4.69 -7.01
N GLY A 97 19.04 3.83 -6.63
CA GLY A 97 19.02 3.19 -5.31
C GLY A 97 17.97 2.06 -5.19
N GLN A 98 17.69 1.65 -3.95
CA GLN A 98 16.68 0.64 -3.57
C GLN A 98 16.71 -0.67 -4.41
N ARG A 99 17.91 -1.12 -4.81
CA ARG A 99 18.08 -2.31 -5.67
C ARG A 99 17.39 -3.56 -5.14
N ARG A 100 17.30 -3.70 -3.81
CA ARG A 100 16.63 -4.83 -3.14
C ARG A 100 15.10 -4.82 -3.30
N ALA A 101 14.47 -3.65 -3.47
CA ALA A 101 13.02 -3.53 -3.62
C ALA A 101 12.55 -3.81 -5.06
N ARG A 102 13.41 -3.63 -6.08
CA ARG A 102 13.02 -3.75 -7.49
C ARG A 102 12.41 -5.12 -7.84
N PRO A 103 13.02 -6.27 -7.50
CA PRO A 103 12.43 -7.58 -7.82
C PRO A 103 11.11 -7.82 -7.09
N TYR A 104 10.99 -7.30 -5.86
CA TYR A 104 9.78 -7.37 -5.06
C TYR A 104 8.63 -6.60 -5.71
N ILE A 105 8.85 -5.35 -6.11
CA ILE A 105 7.83 -4.53 -6.77
C ILE A 105 7.40 -5.18 -8.09
N ALA A 106 8.35 -5.64 -8.90
CA ALA A 106 8.06 -6.30 -10.16
C ALA A 106 7.22 -7.59 -9.98
N SER A 107 7.48 -8.38 -8.92
CA SER A 107 6.67 -9.57 -8.65
C SER A 107 5.25 -9.22 -8.18
N GLN A 108 5.09 -8.20 -7.33
CA GLN A 108 3.78 -7.74 -6.89
C GLN A 108 2.97 -7.17 -8.06
N LEU A 109 3.57 -6.36 -8.94
CA LEU A 109 2.91 -5.83 -10.13
C LEU A 109 2.41 -6.94 -11.06
N ARG A 110 3.23 -7.96 -11.33
CA ARG A 110 2.81 -9.10 -12.17
C ARG A 110 1.60 -9.84 -11.58
N ARG A 111 1.56 -10.00 -10.25
CA ARG A 111 0.45 -10.67 -9.57
C ARG A 111 -0.83 -9.82 -9.58
N LEU A 112 -0.70 -8.53 -9.28
CA LEU A 112 -1.86 -7.68 -8.98
C LEU A 112 -2.44 -6.97 -10.20
N ALA A 113 -1.67 -6.74 -11.25
CA ALA A 113 -2.15 -6.06 -12.46
C ALA A 113 -2.86 -7.00 -13.46
N ALA A 114 -2.86 -8.30 -13.22
CA ALA A 114 -3.44 -9.31 -14.10
C ALA A 114 -4.84 -9.79 -13.65
N GLY A 115 -5.29 -9.38 -12.46
CA GLY A 115 -6.62 -9.67 -11.92
C GLY A 115 -7.39 -8.38 -11.73
#